data_AF-A0A1F2SXU7-F1
#
_entry.id   AF-A0A1F2SXU7-F1
#
_cell.length_a   1.000
_cell.length_b   1.000
_cell.length_c   1.000
_cell.angle_alpha   90.00
_cell.angle_beta   90.00
_cell.angle_gamma   90.00
#
_symmetry.space_group_name_H-M   'P 1'
#
loop_
_entity.id
_entity.type
_entity.pdbx_description
1 polymer ?
#
loop_
_entity_poly.entity_id
_entity_poly.type
_entity_poly.pdbx_seq_one_letter_code
_entity_poly.pdbx_strand_id
1 'polypeptide(L)'
;MPIRIEILIEIVVSVIVVIFVAAAGFILVVIQRRINRRRFFEELDWARERTEELVEPVYQNHSDWDAVINSFRDFRTKVGRQALEETLLRHAKVAEQLAVTRQIVQKMGWIQEWVDVLRSRANKPSGETARMLAEFGDDYRPPTGVRRIRLWLRANFMTRCKAANKLARVPTPEGIQALVVGIADPHPEVREICFRHLGNLADPATLPVLIEELIRVIEGSSPLSVRDMKTALVQFPLEEVGAFPKALEHPNRRIRFLATDIIREITERHAATAFLSKNDFTPQIYRLFTERLYQDEWGDVRARAAMVLAHFHDSPSTTRLEKLLQDEVWFVRLHACRAVASKFYLPIAPAVARRISDTHWLVREAATRTLCKMGEPGVEHIIHSFLTIPDHYVLEQICEELQRSGILFNILHSVSDEQQRQRILNVVIRMTSLEKVSILRSYLLAPVSPDLKLVLIQGLASSISAECLETLQHCAEKDPDPMVRGAALAAFQKGLARATADMPVVEGN
;
A
#
# COMPACT_ATOMS: atom_id res chain seq x y z
N MET A 1 -49.69 50.78 32.63
CA MET A 1 -50.67 50.00 33.39
C MET A 1 -49.93 48.82 34.02
N PRO A 2 -49.98 48.64 35.35
CA PRO A 2 -49.38 47.46 35.96
C PRO A 2 -50.16 46.24 35.46
N ILE A 3 -49.47 45.28 34.85
CA ILE A 3 -50.07 43.97 34.59
C ILE A 3 -50.53 43.47 35.96
N ARG A 4 -51.83 43.27 36.14
CA ARG A 4 -52.36 42.70 37.39
C ARG A 4 -51.65 41.38 37.59
N ILE A 5 -51.06 41.18 38.77
CA ILE A 5 -50.26 40.00 39.12
C ILE A 5 -50.99 38.71 38.75
N GLU A 6 -52.33 38.70 38.89
CA GLU A 6 -53.23 37.63 38.47
C GLU A 6 -53.06 37.21 36.99
N ILE A 7 -53.00 38.17 36.05
CA ILE A 7 -52.84 37.89 34.60
C ILE A 7 -51.44 37.31 34.32
N LEU A 8 -50.41 37.80 35.02
CA LEU A 8 -49.05 37.28 34.88
C LEU A 8 -48.96 35.82 35.39
N ILE A 9 -49.65 35.52 36.51
CA ILE A 9 -49.73 34.16 37.07
C ILE A 9 -50.46 33.22 36.09
N GLU A 10 -51.59 33.64 35.52
CA GLU A 10 -52.34 32.83 34.54
C GLU A 10 -51.51 32.51 33.29
N ILE A 11 -50.77 33.49 32.76
CA ILE A 11 -49.89 33.28 31.60
C ILE A 11 -48.77 32.30 31.95
N VAL A 12 -48.11 32.48 33.10
CA VAL A 12 -47.01 31.60 33.54
C VAL A 12 -47.51 30.17 33.78
N VAL A 13 -48.65 29.99 34.44
CA VAL A 13 -49.27 28.69 34.64
C VAL A 13 -49.64 28.05 33.30
N SER A 14 -50.21 28.81 32.36
CA SER A 14 -50.55 28.30 31.03
C SER A 14 -49.31 27.86 30.25
N VAL A 15 -48.21 28.62 30.31
CA VAL A 15 -46.93 28.25 29.68
C VAL A 15 -46.35 26.99 30.32
N ILE A 16 -46.38 26.87 31.65
CA ILE A 16 -45.92 25.67 32.37
C ILE A 16 -46.75 24.45 31.95
N VAL A 17 -48.08 24.59 31.84
CA VAL A 17 -48.96 23.50 31.38
C VAL A 17 -48.64 23.11 29.94
N VAL A 18 -48.42 24.06 29.03
CA VAL A 18 -48.03 23.78 27.64
C VAL A 18 -46.69 23.04 27.57
N ILE A 19 -45.68 23.48 28.33
CA ILE A 19 -44.37 22.81 28.40
C ILE A 19 -44.53 21.40 28.96
N PHE A 20 -45.34 21.22 30.00
CA PHE A 20 -45.58 19.92 30.61
C PHE A 20 -46.29 18.95 29.65
N VAL A 21 -47.30 19.43 28.91
CA VAL A 21 -48.00 18.65 27.89
C VAL A 21 -47.07 18.27 26.73
N ALA A 22 -46.22 19.21 26.27
CA ALA A 22 -45.24 18.94 25.23
C ALA A 22 -44.18 17.91 25.69
N ALA A 23 -43.68 18.03 26.92
CA ALA A 23 -42.75 17.09 27.52
C ALA A 23 -43.38 15.69 27.69
N ALA A 24 -44.61 15.62 28.20
CA ALA A 24 -45.36 14.37 28.31
C ALA A 24 -45.59 13.72 26.93
N GLY A 25 -45.94 14.51 25.92
CA GLY A 25 -46.07 14.05 24.53
C GLY A 25 -44.75 13.49 23.98
N PHE A 26 -43.63 14.18 24.21
CA PHE A 26 -42.31 13.69 23.80
C PHE A 26 -41.93 12.38 24.51
N ILE A 27 -42.16 12.30 25.82
CA ILE A 27 -41.93 11.07 26.61
C ILE A 27 -42.77 9.92 26.04
N LEU A 28 -44.03 10.16 25.71
CA LEU A 28 -44.92 9.15 25.14
C LEU A 28 -44.45 8.67 23.76
N VAL A 29 -43.97 9.58 22.90
CA VAL A 29 -43.34 9.21 21.60
C VAL A 29 -42.07 8.38 21.81
N VAL A 30 -41.22 8.74 22.78
CA VAL A 30 -40.00 7.98 23.09
C VAL A 30 -40.33 6.58 23.62
N ILE A 31 -41.29 6.47 24.55
CA ILE A 31 -41.77 5.19 25.08
C ILE A 31 -42.37 4.34 23.95
N GLN A 32 -43.24 4.92 23.11
CA GLN A 32 -43.84 4.23 21.98
C GLN A 32 -42.79 3.74 20.98
N ARG A 33 -41.79 4.58 20.65
CA ARG A 33 -40.68 4.20 19.78
C ARG A 33 -39.84 3.08 20.41
N ARG A 34 -39.63 3.10 21.73
CA ARG A 34 -38.90 2.05 22.45
C ARG A 34 -39.66 0.72 22.45
N ILE A 35 -40.98 0.74 22.69
CA ILE A 35 -41.83 -0.47 22.64
C ILE A 35 -41.86 -1.04 21.22
N ASN A 36 -42.09 -0.21 20.21
CA ASN A 36 -42.08 -0.65 18.81
C ASN A 36 -40.72 -1.22 18.40
N ARG A 37 -39.63 -0.60 18.83
CA ARG A 37 -38.27 -1.08 18.57
C ARG A 37 -38.01 -2.42 19.27
N ARG A 38 -38.46 -2.58 20.51
CA ARG A 38 -38.33 -3.83 21.26
C ARG A 38 -39.10 -4.96 20.59
N ARG A 39 -40.38 -4.76 20.28
CA ARG A 39 -41.21 -5.74 19.55
C ARG A 39 -40.60 -6.11 18.19
N PHE A 40 -40.11 -5.11 17.45
CA PHE A 40 -39.42 -5.36 16.18
C PHE A 40 -38.19 -6.26 16.33
N PHE A 41 -37.37 -6.06 17.37
CA PHE A 41 -36.20 -6.92 17.61
C PHE A 41 -36.60 -8.30 18.12
N GLU A 42 -37.60 -8.41 18.99
CA GLU A 42 -38.14 -9.71 19.42
C GLU A 42 -38.68 -10.51 18.23
N GLU A 43 -39.43 -9.88 17.32
CA GLU A 43 -39.88 -10.48 16.07
C GLU A 43 -38.72 -10.85 15.14
N LEU A 44 -37.66 -10.02 15.09
CA LEU A 44 -36.49 -10.26 14.24
C LEU A 44 -35.65 -11.43 14.76
N ASP A 45 -35.44 -11.52 16.06
CA ASP A 45 -34.65 -12.59 16.67
C ASP A 45 -35.40 -13.92 16.57
N TRP A 46 -36.71 -13.93 16.82
CA TRP A 46 -37.55 -15.11 16.56
C TRP A 46 -37.53 -15.53 15.09
N ALA A 47 -37.64 -14.56 14.17
CA ALA A 47 -37.56 -14.85 12.75
C ALA A 47 -36.19 -15.40 12.35
N ARG A 48 -35.09 -14.93 12.94
CA ARG A 48 -33.73 -15.43 12.69
C ARG A 48 -33.57 -16.87 13.14
N GLU A 49 -33.95 -17.19 14.37
CA GLU A 49 -33.89 -18.57 14.89
C GLU A 49 -34.68 -19.51 13.99
N ARG A 50 -35.92 -19.14 13.66
CA ARG A 50 -36.77 -19.95 12.79
C ARG A 50 -36.22 -20.11 11.38
N THR A 51 -35.55 -19.07 10.86
CA THR A 51 -34.93 -19.14 9.55
C THR A 51 -33.67 -20.01 9.59
N GLU A 52 -32.85 -19.92 10.63
CA GLU A 52 -31.67 -20.78 10.81
C GLU A 52 -32.07 -22.26 10.90
N GLU A 53 -33.11 -22.61 11.66
CA GLU A 53 -33.63 -23.99 11.72
C GLU A 53 -34.02 -24.56 10.35
N LEU A 54 -34.59 -23.73 9.47
CA LEU A 54 -35.06 -24.16 8.15
C LEU A 54 -33.95 -24.15 7.09
N VAL A 55 -33.03 -23.19 7.20
CA VAL A 55 -31.98 -22.95 6.20
C VAL A 55 -30.79 -23.87 6.47
N GLU A 56 -30.42 -24.14 7.72
CA GLU A 56 -29.20 -24.89 8.05
C GLU A 56 -29.17 -26.32 7.48
N PRO A 57 -30.26 -27.12 7.55
CA PRO A 57 -30.28 -28.48 6.96
C PRO A 57 -30.04 -28.49 5.45
N VAL A 58 -30.41 -27.41 4.76
CA VAL A 58 -30.25 -27.26 3.31
C VAL A 58 -28.78 -27.24 2.91
N TYR A 59 -27.93 -26.60 3.71
CA TYR A 59 -26.50 -26.52 3.46
C TYR A 59 -25.74 -27.77 3.93
N GLN A 60 -26.33 -28.55 4.84
CA GLN A 60 -25.72 -29.78 5.38
C GLN A 60 -26.03 -31.02 4.52
N ASN A 61 -27.29 -31.23 4.13
CA ASN A 61 -27.72 -32.51 3.55
C ASN A 61 -27.98 -32.47 2.03
N HIS A 62 -27.89 -31.30 1.38
CA HIS A 62 -28.07 -31.11 -0.08
C HIS A 62 -29.35 -31.72 -0.68
N SER A 63 -30.33 -32.11 0.14
CA SER A 63 -31.52 -32.85 -0.27
C SER A 63 -32.80 -32.07 0.08
N ASP A 64 -33.72 -32.09 -0.88
CA ASP A 64 -35.07 -31.47 -0.88
C ASP A 64 -35.16 -29.92 -1.01
N TRP A 65 -34.39 -29.38 -1.97
CA TRP A 65 -34.35 -27.96 -2.33
C TRP A 65 -35.73 -27.32 -2.55
N ASP A 66 -36.61 -28.01 -3.27
CA ASP A 66 -37.89 -27.42 -3.69
C ASP A 66 -38.90 -27.36 -2.53
N ALA A 67 -38.88 -28.35 -1.64
CA ALA A 67 -39.71 -28.34 -0.43
C ALA A 67 -39.34 -27.16 0.50
N VAL A 68 -38.04 -26.94 0.71
CA VAL A 68 -37.56 -25.87 1.60
C VAL A 68 -37.70 -24.48 0.97
N ILE A 69 -37.46 -24.32 -0.34
CA ILE A 69 -37.71 -23.04 -1.02
C ILE A 69 -39.20 -22.67 -0.98
N ASN A 70 -40.09 -23.66 -1.05
CA ASN A 70 -41.53 -23.42 -0.91
C ASN A 70 -41.90 -22.96 0.51
N SER A 71 -41.27 -23.49 1.56
CA SER A 71 -41.52 -23.04 2.94
C SER A 71 -41.00 -21.62 3.20
N PHE A 72 -40.01 -21.14 2.43
CA PHE A 72 -39.55 -19.75 2.52
C PHE A 72 -40.63 -18.72 2.12
N ARG A 73 -41.69 -19.14 1.41
CA ARG A 73 -42.83 -18.26 1.08
C ARG A 73 -43.66 -17.86 2.30
N ASP A 74 -43.45 -18.49 3.45
CA ASP A 74 -44.13 -18.16 4.70
C ASP A 74 -43.53 -16.92 5.37
N PHE A 75 -42.28 -16.54 5.02
CA PHE A 75 -41.62 -15.31 5.49
C PHE A 75 -42.04 -14.06 4.71
N ARG A 76 -43.35 -13.83 4.56
CA ARG A 76 -43.90 -12.67 3.81
C ARG A 76 -43.76 -11.34 4.53
N THR A 77 -43.56 -11.37 5.85
CA THR A 77 -43.39 -10.15 6.64
C THR A 77 -42.06 -9.47 6.30
N LYS A 78 -42.01 -8.14 6.42
CA LYS A 78 -40.78 -7.38 6.18
C LYS A 78 -39.62 -7.86 7.08
N VAL A 79 -39.94 -8.20 8.32
CA VAL A 79 -39.00 -8.70 9.33
C VAL A 79 -38.52 -10.11 8.97
N GLY A 80 -39.44 -11.01 8.64
CA GLY A 80 -39.10 -12.38 8.22
C GLY A 80 -38.25 -12.42 6.96
N ARG A 81 -38.60 -11.62 5.95
CA ARG A 81 -37.78 -11.48 4.73
C ARG A 81 -36.38 -10.95 5.05
N GLN A 82 -36.27 -9.97 5.94
CA GLN A 82 -34.97 -9.43 6.35
C GLN A 82 -34.13 -10.50 7.06
N ALA A 83 -34.73 -11.27 7.98
CA ALA A 83 -34.04 -12.35 8.68
C ALA A 83 -33.52 -13.42 7.69
N LEU A 84 -34.39 -13.89 6.78
CA LEU A 84 -34.02 -14.86 5.76
C LEU A 84 -32.89 -14.36 4.85
N GLU A 85 -32.98 -13.10 4.42
CA GLU A 85 -31.94 -12.48 3.62
C GLU A 85 -30.60 -12.35 4.36
N GLU A 86 -30.61 -11.96 5.65
CA GLU A 86 -29.41 -11.87 6.46
C GLU A 86 -28.75 -13.24 6.67
N THR A 87 -29.54 -14.29 6.92
CA THR A 87 -29.06 -15.67 7.09
C THR A 87 -28.46 -16.21 5.80
N LEU A 88 -29.19 -16.13 4.68
CA LEU A 88 -28.68 -16.60 3.38
C LEU A 88 -27.38 -15.89 2.99
N LEU A 89 -27.33 -14.57 3.15
CA LEU A 89 -26.13 -13.82 2.82
C LEU A 89 -24.95 -14.16 3.75
N ARG A 90 -25.20 -14.56 5.01
CA ARG A 90 -24.15 -15.02 5.94
C ARG A 90 -23.46 -16.25 5.36
N HIS A 91 -24.23 -17.22 4.89
CA HIS A 91 -23.73 -18.45 4.26
C HIS A 91 -23.02 -18.17 2.93
N ALA A 92 -23.47 -17.15 2.16
CA ALA A 92 -22.75 -16.70 0.96
C ALA A 92 -21.31 -16.22 1.21
N LYS A 93 -20.89 -15.97 2.46
CA LYS A 93 -19.48 -15.66 2.78
C LYS A 93 -18.56 -16.87 2.67
N VAL A 94 -19.12 -18.07 2.77
CA VAL A 94 -18.37 -19.33 2.67
C VAL A 94 -18.41 -19.78 1.21
N ALA A 95 -17.24 -19.97 0.59
CA ALA A 95 -17.13 -20.24 -0.84
C ALA A 95 -17.91 -21.50 -1.27
N GLU A 96 -17.89 -22.55 -0.44
CA GLU A 96 -18.60 -23.82 -0.68
C GLU A 96 -20.13 -23.63 -0.68
N GLN A 97 -20.63 -22.69 0.13
CA GLN A 97 -22.06 -22.45 0.33
C GLN A 97 -22.61 -21.40 -0.66
N LEU A 98 -21.76 -20.60 -1.30
CA LEU A 98 -22.16 -19.55 -2.22
C LEU A 98 -23.00 -20.07 -3.39
N ALA A 99 -22.61 -21.22 -3.97
CA ALA A 99 -23.33 -21.81 -5.10
C ALA A 99 -24.79 -22.14 -4.72
N VAL A 100 -24.98 -22.70 -3.54
CA VAL A 100 -26.28 -22.99 -2.95
C VAL A 100 -27.08 -21.70 -2.73
N THR A 101 -26.48 -20.71 -2.05
CA THR A 101 -27.16 -19.45 -1.77
C THR A 101 -27.61 -18.77 -3.08
N ARG A 102 -26.77 -18.77 -4.10
CA ARG A 102 -27.07 -18.21 -5.42
C ARG A 102 -28.31 -18.86 -6.03
N GLN A 103 -28.41 -20.19 -6.00
CA GLN A 103 -29.56 -20.91 -6.54
C GLN A 103 -30.87 -20.56 -5.79
N ILE A 104 -30.83 -20.51 -4.45
CA ILE A 104 -32.00 -20.15 -3.63
C ILE A 104 -32.47 -18.74 -3.99
N VAL A 105 -31.57 -17.77 -3.95
CA VAL A 105 -31.88 -16.35 -4.19
C VAL A 105 -32.36 -16.12 -5.63
N GLN A 106 -31.84 -16.89 -6.60
CA GLN A 106 -32.29 -16.87 -8.00
C GLN A 106 -33.70 -17.45 -8.15
N LYS A 107 -34.00 -18.62 -7.56
CA LYS A 107 -35.34 -19.22 -7.56
C LYS A 107 -36.38 -18.32 -6.88
N MET A 108 -35.97 -17.56 -5.86
CA MET A 108 -36.81 -16.57 -5.18
C MET A 108 -37.02 -15.27 -5.98
N GLY A 109 -36.34 -15.10 -7.12
CA GLY A 109 -36.40 -13.90 -7.95
C GLY A 109 -35.71 -12.67 -7.34
N TRP A 110 -34.96 -12.84 -6.25
CA TRP A 110 -34.37 -11.73 -5.50
C TRP A 110 -33.22 -11.05 -6.24
N ILE A 111 -32.44 -11.80 -7.03
CA ILE A 111 -31.40 -11.22 -7.90
C ILE A 111 -32.01 -10.14 -8.79
N GLN A 112 -33.12 -10.46 -9.49
CA GLN A 112 -33.77 -9.50 -10.36
C GLN A 112 -34.38 -8.33 -9.59
N GLU A 113 -34.93 -8.57 -8.40
CA GLU A 113 -35.41 -7.46 -7.55
C GLU A 113 -34.28 -6.51 -7.14
N TRP A 114 -33.11 -7.03 -6.78
CA TRP A 114 -31.95 -6.20 -6.43
C TRP A 114 -31.41 -5.45 -7.64
N VAL A 115 -31.32 -6.11 -8.81
CA VAL A 115 -30.94 -5.49 -10.09
C VAL A 115 -31.89 -4.33 -10.42
N ASP A 116 -33.20 -4.53 -10.31
CA ASP A 116 -34.20 -3.50 -10.58
C ASP A 116 -34.12 -2.32 -9.61
N VAL A 117 -33.88 -2.59 -8.32
CA VAL A 117 -33.69 -1.55 -7.31
C VAL A 117 -32.45 -0.72 -7.64
N LEU A 118 -31.32 -1.36 -7.96
CA LEU A 118 -30.09 -0.67 -8.31
C LEU A 118 -30.24 0.14 -9.61
N ARG A 119 -30.86 -0.44 -10.65
CA ARG A 119 -31.12 0.20 -11.94
C ARG A 119 -32.29 1.19 -11.93
N SER A 120 -32.98 1.38 -10.81
CA SER A 120 -34.21 2.20 -10.72
C SER A 120 -34.03 3.66 -11.16
N ARG A 121 -32.80 4.20 -11.05
CA ARG A 121 -32.42 5.55 -11.49
C ARG A 121 -31.31 5.57 -12.53
N ALA A 122 -31.01 4.41 -13.13
CA ALA A 122 -29.93 4.32 -14.10
C ALA A 122 -30.34 4.96 -15.44
N ASN A 123 -29.41 5.72 -16.01
CA ASN A 123 -29.51 6.21 -17.38
C ASN A 123 -29.08 5.12 -18.36
N LYS A 124 -29.47 5.27 -19.63
CA LYS A 124 -29.01 4.34 -20.67
C LYS A 124 -27.47 4.39 -20.76
N PRO A 125 -26.77 3.26 -20.64
CA PRO A 125 -25.32 3.22 -20.71
C PRO A 125 -24.84 3.59 -22.13
N SER A 126 -23.62 4.13 -22.22
CA SER A 126 -22.98 4.53 -23.48
C SER A 126 -21.50 4.11 -23.48
N GLY A 127 -20.84 4.20 -24.63
CA GLY A 127 -19.41 3.90 -24.77
C GLY A 127 -19.02 2.47 -24.41
N GLU A 128 -17.92 2.32 -23.67
CA GLU A 128 -17.38 1.03 -23.20
C GLU A 128 -18.40 0.23 -22.39
N THR A 129 -19.15 0.90 -21.52
CA THR A 129 -20.19 0.25 -20.71
C THR A 129 -21.29 -0.36 -21.57
N ALA A 130 -21.73 0.33 -22.62
CA ALA A 130 -22.73 -0.21 -23.54
C ALA A 130 -22.19 -1.41 -24.33
N ARG A 131 -20.91 -1.37 -24.74
CA ARG A 131 -20.27 -2.49 -25.45
C ARG A 131 -20.16 -3.73 -24.58
N MET A 132 -19.66 -3.56 -23.34
CA MET A 132 -19.56 -4.64 -22.36
C MET A 132 -20.94 -5.29 -22.13
N LEU A 133 -21.97 -4.47 -21.88
CA LEU A 133 -23.34 -5.01 -21.69
C LEU A 133 -23.85 -5.78 -22.91
N ALA A 134 -23.56 -5.29 -24.12
CA ALA A 134 -23.91 -5.98 -25.35
C ALA A 134 -23.16 -7.31 -25.53
N GLU A 135 -21.87 -7.37 -25.19
CA GLU A 135 -21.07 -8.61 -25.21
C GLU A 135 -21.61 -9.67 -24.25
N PHE A 136 -22.17 -9.22 -23.13
CA PHE A 136 -22.86 -10.08 -22.17
C PHE A 136 -24.30 -10.47 -22.56
N GLY A 137 -24.81 -9.98 -23.70
CA GLY A 137 -26.20 -10.20 -24.10
C GLY A 137 -27.23 -9.48 -23.23
N ASP A 138 -26.82 -8.49 -22.43
CA ASP A 138 -27.74 -7.63 -21.69
C ASP A 138 -28.26 -6.53 -22.62
N ASP A 139 -29.51 -6.68 -23.06
CA ASP A 139 -30.26 -5.65 -23.81
C ASP A 139 -30.47 -4.34 -23.03
N TYR A 140 -29.96 -4.24 -21.80
CA TYR A 140 -30.19 -3.16 -20.85
C TYR A 140 -31.68 -2.82 -20.77
N ARG A 141 -32.42 -3.59 -19.98
CA ARG A 141 -33.85 -3.34 -19.75
C ARG A 141 -34.05 -2.68 -18.39
N PRO A 142 -34.07 -1.33 -18.28
CA PRO A 142 -34.48 -0.70 -17.04
C PRO A 142 -35.95 -1.08 -16.76
N PRO A 143 -36.38 -1.14 -15.49
CA PRO A 143 -37.77 -1.43 -15.17
C PRO A 143 -38.68 -0.43 -15.91
N THR A 144 -39.73 -0.91 -16.58
CA THR A 144 -40.63 -0.11 -17.42
C THR A 144 -42.00 0.12 -16.74
N GLY A 145 -42.78 1.07 -17.27
CA GLY A 145 -44.16 1.33 -16.87
C GLY A 145 -44.36 1.63 -15.38
N VAL A 146 -45.42 1.06 -14.80
CA VAL A 146 -45.83 1.27 -13.39
C VAL A 146 -44.76 0.79 -12.40
N ARG A 147 -44.00 -0.27 -12.75
CA ARG A 147 -42.92 -0.80 -11.92
C ARG A 147 -41.79 0.23 -11.76
N ARG A 148 -41.43 0.95 -12.83
CA ARG A 148 -40.45 2.04 -12.79
C ARG A 148 -40.88 3.15 -11.84
N ILE A 149 -42.12 3.61 -11.96
CA ILE A 149 -42.66 4.72 -11.15
C ILE A 149 -42.64 4.33 -9.67
N ARG A 150 -43.08 3.11 -9.34
CA ARG A 150 -43.07 2.60 -7.96
C ARG A 150 -41.66 2.52 -7.40
N LEU A 151 -40.70 2.02 -8.16
CA LEU A 151 -39.31 1.93 -7.73
C LEU A 151 -38.68 3.33 -7.59
N TRP A 152 -38.95 4.25 -8.52
CA TRP A 152 -38.41 5.60 -8.47
C TRP A 152 -38.82 6.37 -7.20
N LEU A 153 -40.06 6.17 -6.74
CA LEU A 153 -40.62 6.76 -5.52
C LEU A 153 -40.09 6.10 -4.24
N ARG A 154 -39.78 4.80 -4.26
CA ARG A 154 -39.45 4.02 -3.06
C ARG A 154 -37.96 3.71 -2.88
N ALA A 155 -37.20 3.65 -3.98
CA ALA A 155 -35.79 3.27 -3.98
C ALA A 155 -34.89 4.50 -3.77
N ASN A 156 -34.74 4.93 -2.51
CA ASN A 156 -33.76 5.95 -2.15
C ASN A 156 -32.32 5.42 -2.30
N PHE A 157 -31.32 6.30 -2.17
CA PHE A 157 -29.92 5.89 -2.37
C PHE A 157 -29.51 4.74 -1.44
N MET A 158 -29.94 4.77 -0.17
CA MET A 158 -29.67 3.73 0.82
C MET A 158 -30.17 2.35 0.37
N THR A 159 -31.36 2.27 -0.22
CA THR A 159 -31.86 1.00 -0.78
C THR A 159 -31.05 0.52 -1.98
N ARG A 160 -30.53 1.44 -2.81
CA ARG A 160 -29.66 1.08 -3.94
C ARG A 160 -28.28 0.61 -3.47
N CYS A 161 -27.69 1.26 -2.47
CA CYS A 161 -26.48 0.81 -1.81
C CYS A 161 -26.65 -0.61 -1.22
N LYS A 162 -27.78 -0.86 -0.54
CA LYS A 162 -28.10 -2.21 -0.03
C LYS A 162 -28.25 -3.23 -1.15
N ALA A 163 -28.88 -2.88 -2.27
CA ALA A 163 -28.99 -3.77 -3.43
C ALA A 163 -27.60 -4.09 -4.01
N ALA A 164 -26.75 -3.07 -4.21
CA ALA A 164 -25.37 -3.24 -4.66
C ALA A 164 -24.57 -4.17 -3.72
N ASN A 165 -24.67 -3.98 -2.39
CA ASN A 165 -24.03 -4.87 -1.41
C ASN A 165 -24.48 -6.32 -1.54
N LYS A 166 -25.77 -6.56 -1.83
CA LYS A 166 -26.32 -7.91 -1.96
C LYS A 166 -25.86 -8.58 -3.26
N LEU A 167 -25.87 -7.84 -4.37
CA LEU A 167 -25.36 -8.30 -5.67
C LEU A 167 -23.86 -8.61 -5.61
N ALA A 168 -23.09 -7.85 -4.84
CA ALA A 168 -21.67 -8.12 -4.62
C ALA A 168 -21.42 -9.36 -3.74
N ARG A 169 -22.28 -9.62 -2.74
CA ARG A 169 -22.18 -10.81 -1.89
C ARG A 169 -22.64 -12.10 -2.58
N VAL A 170 -23.51 -11.98 -3.57
CA VAL A 170 -23.98 -13.10 -4.38
C VAL A 170 -23.75 -12.77 -5.86
N PRO A 171 -22.50 -12.88 -6.34
CA PRO A 171 -22.14 -12.47 -7.69
C PRO A 171 -22.89 -13.31 -8.72
N THR A 172 -23.50 -12.63 -9.68
CA THR A 172 -24.20 -13.19 -10.85
C THR A 172 -23.88 -12.30 -12.05
N PRO A 173 -23.89 -12.81 -13.29
CA PRO A 173 -23.64 -11.98 -14.48
C PRO A 173 -24.52 -10.72 -14.52
N GLU A 174 -25.81 -10.88 -14.25
CA GLU A 174 -26.80 -9.78 -14.23
C GLU A 174 -26.51 -8.79 -13.09
N GLY A 175 -26.07 -9.30 -11.94
CA GLY A 175 -25.67 -8.48 -10.80
C GLY A 175 -24.42 -7.65 -11.08
N ILE A 176 -23.41 -8.25 -11.72
CA ILE A 176 -22.17 -7.57 -12.11
C ILE A 176 -22.48 -6.47 -13.13
N GLN A 177 -23.29 -6.78 -14.15
CA GLN A 177 -23.76 -5.78 -15.12
C GLN A 177 -24.51 -4.62 -14.44
N ALA A 178 -25.36 -4.92 -13.44
CA ALA A 178 -26.05 -3.88 -12.68
C ALA A 178 -25.12 -3.02 -11.82
N LEU A 179 -24.06 -3.60 -11.24
CA LEU A 179 -23.01 -2.87 -10.55
C LEU A 179 -22.25 -1.95 -11.51
N VAL A 180 -21.92 -2.42 -12.72
CA VAL A 180 -21.26 -1.59 -13.74
C VAL A 180 -22.12 -0.38 -14.12
N VAL A 181 -23.43 -0.58 -14.33
CA VAL A 181 -24.37 0.52 -14.55
C VAL A 181 -24.41 1.47 -13.33
N GLY A 182 -24.32 0.92 -12.12
CA GLY A 182 -24.34 1.67 -10.87
C GLY A 182 -23.15 2.63 -10.66
N ILE A 183 -22.04 2.46 -11.40
CA ILE A 183 -20.91 3.41 -11.39
C ILE A 183 -21.35 4.81 -11.86
N ALA A 184 -22.38 4.89 -12.70
CA ALA A 184 -22.95 6.14 -13.21
C ALA A 184 -24.21 6.59 -12.44
N ASP A 185 -24.48 6.06 -11.24
CA ASP A 185 -25.66 6.42 -10.45
C ASP A 185 -25.66 7.94 -10.10
N PRO A 186 -26.84 8.60 -10.08
CA PRO A 186 -26.93 10.01 -9.70
C PRO A 186 -26.35 10.32 -8.31
N HIS A 187 -26.43 9.37 -7.37
CA HIS A 187 -25.98 9.56 -6.00
C HIS A 187 -24.52 9.12 -5.80
N PRO A 188 -23.64 9.96 -5.20
CA PRO A 188 -22.21 9.66 -5.04
C PRO A 188 -21.93 8.36 -4.30
N GLU A 189 -22.63 8.12 -3.19
CA GLU A 189 -22.41 6.92 -2.38
C GLU A 189 -22.75 5.62 -3.11
N VAL A 190 -23.72 5.64 -4.04
CA VAL A 190 -24.05 4.45 -4.83
C VAL A 190 -22.94 4.17 -5.84
N ARG A 191 -22.40 5.21 -6.49
CA ARG A 191 -21.27 5.07 -7.42
C ARG A 191 -20.06 4.46 -6.74
N GLU A 192 -19.68 5.03 -5.60
CA GLU A 192 -18.52 4.59 -4.82
C GLU A 192 -18.66 3.14 -4.35
N ILE A 193 -19.84 2.75 -3.84
CA ILE A 193 -20.11 1.38 -3.42
C ILE A 193 -20.07 0.41 -4.60
N CYS A 194 -20.70 0.74 -5.72
CA CYS A 194 -20.68 -0.13 -6.90
C CYS A 194 -19.26 -0.31 -7.42
N PHE A 195 -18.51 0.79 -7.52
CA PHE A 195 -17.13 0.78 -8.00
C PHE A 195 -16.21 -0.05 -7.08
N ARG A 196 -16.32 0.15 -5.76
CA ARG A 196 -15.57 -0.65 -4.77
C ARG A 196 -15.88 -2.14 -4.89
N HIS A 197 -17.16 -2.50 -5.05
CA HIS A 197 -17.55 -3.90 -5.18
C HIS A 197 -17.02 -4.54 -6.47
N LEU A 198 -17.02 -3.81 -7.58
CA LEU A 198 -16.41 -4.29 -8.83
C LEU A 198 -14.91 -4.54 -8.66
N GLY A 199 -14.21 -3.66 -7.95
CA GLY A 199 -12.81 -3.89 -7.57
C GLY A 199 -12.63 -5.15 -6.73
N ASN A 200 -13.42 -5.33 -5.67
CA ASN A 200 -13.32 -6.51 -4.80
C ASN A 200 -13.67 -7.82 -5.51
N LEU A 201 -14.59 -7.79 -6.47
CA LEU A 201 -14.94 -8.94 -7.29
C LEU A 201 -13.84 -9.26 -8.31
N ALA A 202 -13.12 -8.24 -8.79
CA ALA A 202 -12.01 -8.36 -9.73
C ALA A 202 -12.35 -9.21 -10.97
N ASP A 203 -13.60 -9.13 -11.45
CA ASP A 203 -14.03 -9.87 -12.64
C ASP A 203 -13.35 -9.29 -13.90
N PRO A 204 -12.51 -10.08 -14.61
CA PRO A 204 -11.77 -9.65 -15.80
C PRO A 204 -12.58 -8.88 -16.82
N ALA A 205 -13.84 -9.29 -17.02
CA ALA A 205 -14.70 -8.68 -18.03
C ALA A 205 -15.14 -7.25 -17.68
N THR A 206 -15.00 -6.83 -16.42
CA THR A 206 -15.30 -5.46 -15.98
C THR A 206 -14.11 -4.52 -16.16
N LEU A 207 -12.88 -5.06 -16.29
CA LEU A 207 -11.65 -4.28 -16.29
C LEU A 207 -11.59 -3.22 -17.40
N PRO A 208 -11.98 -3.49 -18.67
CA PRO A 208 -12.01 -2.46 -19.71
C PRO A 208 -12.88 -1.25 -19.34
N VAL A 209 -14.03 -1.50 -18.70
CA VAL A 209 -14.94 -0.42 -18.26
C VAL A 209 -14.33 0.39 -17.12
N LEU A 210 -13.64 -0.25 -16.18
CA LEU A 210 -12.96 0.45 -15.08
C LEU A 210 -11.76 1.27 -15.58
N ILE A 211 -11.04 0.79 -16.60
CA ILE A 211 -9.97 1.55 -17.28
C ILE A 211 -10.54 2.76 -18.02
N GLU A 212 -11.70 2.63 -18.66
CA GLU A 212 -12.38 3.78 -19.28
C GLU A 212 -12.85 4.79 -18.22
N GLU A 213 -13.32 4.31 -17.07
CA GLU A 213 -13.70 5.18 -15.96
C GLU A 213 -12.49 5.91 -15.38
N LEU A 214 -11.33 5.24 -15.27
CA LEU A 214 -10.06 5.85 -14.89
C LEU A 214 -9.71 7.03 -15.81
N ILE A 215 -9.83 6.85 -17.12
CA ILE A 215 -9.58 7.91 -18.11
C ILE A 215 -10.53 9.08 -17.87
N ARG A 216 -11.83 8.81 -17.73
CA ARG A 216 -12.85 9.84 -17.49
C ARG A 216 -12.65 10.61 -16.19
N VAL A 217 -12.19 9.95 -15.12
CA VAL A 217 -11.87 10.61 -13.83
C VAL A 217 -10.71 11.59 -14.02
N ILE A 218 -9.65 11.19 -14.72
CA ILE A 218 -8.47 12.06 -14.93
C ILE A 218 -8.78 13.22 -15.89
N GLU A 219 -9.70 13.03 -16.83
CA GLU A 219 -10.19 14.08 -17.73
C GLU A 219 -11.22 15.00 -17.09
N GLY A 220 -11.71 14.70 -15.88
CA GLY A 220 -12.70 15.50 -15.16
C GLY A 220 -14.15 15.26 -15.61
N SER A 221 -14.39 14.24 -16.43
CA SER A 221 -15.72 13.86 -16.93
C SER A 221 -16.46 12.91 -15.98
N SER A 222 -15.79 12.35 -14.97
CA SER A 222 -16.37 11.50 -13.94
C SER A 222 -16.21 12.12 -12.53
N PRO A 223 -17.24 12.03 -11.68
CA PRO A 223 -17.19 12.52 -10.30
C PRO A 223 -16.53 11.54 -9.31
N LEU A 224 -16.06 10.37 -9.76
CA LEU A 224 -15.34 9.42 -8.89
C LEU A 224 -13.94 9.91 -8.57
N SER A 225 -13.39 9.46 -7.43
CA SER A 225 -12.06 9.89 -7.02
C SER A 225 -10.97 9.00 -7.65
N VAL A 226 -9.79 9.60 -7.88
CA VAL A 226 -8.58 8.89 -8.30
C VAL A 226 -8.19 7.80 -7.28
N ARG A 227 -8.44 8.06 -6.00
CA ARG A 227 -8.19 7.09 -4.92
C ARG A 227 -9.04 5.84 -5.10
N ASP A 228 -10.34 6.00 -5.36
CA ASP A 228 -11.24 4.87 -5.56
C ASP A 228 -10.80 4.03 -6.75
N MET A 229 -10.51 4.69 -7.89
CA MET A 229 -9.96 4.04 -9.09
C MET A 229 -8.77 3.16 -8.76
N LYS A 230 -7.78 3.74 -8.09
CA LYS A 230 -6.58 3.01 -7.70
C LYS A 230 -6.93 1.83 -6.79
N THR A 231 -7.72 2.04 -5.74
CA THR A 231 -8.05 0.96 -4.78
C THR A 231 -8.77 -0.23 -5.40
N ALA A 232 -9.61 0.01 -6.42
CA ALA A 232 -10.33 -1.05 -7.12
C ALA A 232 -9.44 -1.74 -8.16
N LEU A 233 -8.77 -0.97 -9.02
CA LEU A 233 -7.99 -1.52 -10.13
C LEU A 233 -6.79 -2.34 -9.65
N VAL A 234 -6.20 -2.00 -8.49
CA VAL A 234 -5.12 -2.82 -7.95
C VAL A 234 -5.60 -4.21 -7.51
N GLN A 235 -6.88 -4.44 -7.20
CA GLN A 235 -7.35 -5.77 -6.78
C GLN A 235 -7.30 -6.82 -7.89
N PHE A 236 -7.20 -6.39 -9.16
CA PHE A 236 -7.12 -7.31 -10.30
C PHE A 236 -5.82 -8.12 -10.26
N PRO A 237 -5.87 -9.38 -10.72
CA PRO A 237 -4.71 -10.26 -10.70
C PRO A 237 -3.77 -9.93 -11.87
N LEU A 238 -2.55 -10.47 -11.82
CA LEU A 238 -1.46 -10.09 -12.73
C LEU A 238 -1.77 -10.45 -14.18
N GLU A 239 -2.50 -11.53 -14.40
CA GLU A 239 -2.91 -12.07 -15.69
C GLU A 239 -3.73 -11.04 -16.50
N GLU A 240 -4.41 -10.13 -15.82
CA GLU A 240 -5.32 -9.14 -16.42
C GLU A 240 -4.64 -7.83 -16.79
N VAL A 241 -3.35 -7.64 -16.47
CA VAL A 241 -2.63 -6.39 -16.81
C VAL A 241 -2.56 -6.15 -18.33
N GLY A 242 -2.82 -7.18 -19.14
CA GLY A 242 -2.98 -7.08 -20.60
C GLY A 242 -4.08 -6.14 -21.09
N ALA A 243 -5.03 -5.75 -20.23
CA ALA A 243 -6.09 -4.80 -20.57
C ALA A 243 -5.67 -3.31 -20.56
N PHE A 244 -4.51 -2.98 -19.98
CA PHE A 244 -4.05 -1.60 -19.80
C PHE A 244 -3.42 -0.86 -21.01
N PRO A 245 -3.15 -1.44 -22.21
CA PRO A 245 -2.50 -0.71 -23.30
C PRO A 245 -3.14 0.64 -23.64
N LYS A 246 -4.48 0.71 -23.69
CA LYS A 246 -5.22 1.95 -23.95
C LYS A 246 -4.83 3.09 -22.99
N ALA A 247 -4.65 2.79 -21.71
CA ALA A 247 -4.27 3.78 -20.70
C ALA A 247 -2.75 4.04 -20.70
N LEU A 248 -1.91 3.03 -20.94
CA LEU A 248 -0.46 3.17 -21.01
C LEU A 248 0.01 3.97 -22.23
N GLU A 249 -0.74 3.95 -23.33
CA GLU A 249 -0.41 4.66 -24.56
C GLU A 249 -1.11 6.02 -24.67
N HIS A 250 -1.92 6.38 -23.68
CA HIS A 250 -2.75 7.58 -23.69
C HIS A 250 -1.91 8.87 -23.82
N PRO A 251 -2.36 9.90 -24.57
CA PRO A 251 -1.62 11.17 -24.70
C PRO A 251 -1.45 11.90 -23.37
N ASN A 252 -2.44 11.81 -22.47
CA ASN A 252 -2.36 12.41 -21.14
C ASN A 252 -1.38 11.65 -20.22
N ARG A 253 -0.29 12.32 -19.83
CA ARG A 253 0.73 11.80 -18.91
C ARG A 253 0.20 11.28 -17.58
N ARG A 254 -0.87 11.89 -17.03
CA ARG A 254 -1.44 11.48 -15.74
C ARG A 254 -2.13 10.12 -15.84
N ILE A 255 -2.75 9.83 -16.98
CA ILE A 255 -3.38 8.53 -17.25
C ILE A 255 -2.29 7.46 -17.36
N ARG A 256 -1.22 7.73 -18.14
CA ARG A 256 -0.07 6.82 -18.24
C ARG A 256 0.55 6.54 -16.88
N PHE A 257 0.83 7.59 -16.09
CA PHE A 257 1.40 7.46 -14.75
C PHE A 257 0.55 6.56 -13.85
N LEU A 258 -0.76 6.81 -13.79
CA LEU A 258 -1.64 6.07 -12.90
C LEU A 258 -1.82 4.61 -13.34
N ALA A 259 -1.92 4.36 -14.65
CA ALA A 259 -1.92 3.01 -15.20
C ALA A 259 -0.62 2.26 -14.86
N THR A 260 0.54 2.89 -15.05
CA THR A 260 1.84 2.31 -14.69
C THR A 260 1.97 2.05 -13.19
N ASP A 261 1.46 2.96 -12.34
CA ASP A 261 1.49 2.78 -10.88
C ASP A 261 0.56 1.66 -10.40
N ILE A 262 -0.61 1.49 -11.03
CA ILE A 262 -1.53 0.39 -10.75
C ILE A 262 -0.86 -0.94 -11.12
N ILE A 263 -0.29 -1.06 -12.32
CA ILE A 263 0.42 -2.27 -12.76
C ILE A 263 1.59 -2.58 -11.84
N ARG A 264 2.37 -1.56 -11.43
CA ARG A 264 3.43 -1.71 -10.44
C ARG A 264 2.93 -2.34 -9.15
N GLU A 265 1.82 -1.85 -8.61
CA GLU A 265 1.27 -2.34 -7.33
C GLU A 265 0.68 -3.77 -7.46
N ILE A 266 0.07 -4.10 -8.60
CA ILE A 266 -0.35 -5.48 -8.91
C ILE A 266 0.89 -6.39 -8.97
N THR A 267 1.92 -5.95 -9.68
CA THR A 267 3.17 -6.69 -9.88
C THR A 267 3.89 -6.95 -8.57
N GLU A 268 4.10 -5.92 -7.74
CA GLU A 268 4.79 -6.05 -6.45
C GLU A 268 4.04 -6.98 -5.48
N ARG A 269 2.70 -6.93 -5.47
CA ARG A 269 1.90 -7.85 -4.65
C ARG A 269 2.09 -9.30 -5.09
N HIS A 270 2.07 -9.56 -6.39
CA HIS A 270 2.28 -10.90 -6.91
C HIS A 270 3.72 -11.38 -6.68
N ALA A 271 4.70 -10.47 -6.84
CA ALA A 271 6.11 -10.73 -6.59
C ALA A 271 6.43 -11.03 -5.10
N ALA A 272 5.57 -10.62 -4.18
CA ALA A 272 5.70 -10.96 -2.76
C ALA A 272 5.46 -12.45 -2.49
N THR A 273 4.73 -13.15 -3.37
CA THR A 273 4.38 -14.57 -3.23
C THR A 273 5.06 -15.48 -4.25
N ALA A 274 5.53 -14.94 -5.37
CA ALA A 274 6.15 -15.71 -6.44
C ALA A 274 7.31 -14.95 -7.10
N PHE A 275 8.31 -15.68 -7.62
CA PHE A 275 9.31 -15.10 -8.50
C PHE A 275 8.69 -14.87 -9.89
N LEU A 276 8.81 -13.64 -10.40
CA LEU A 276 8.28 -13.25 -11.70
C LEU A 276 9.37 -13.30 -12.78
N SER A 277 8.94 -13.28 -14.03
CA SER A 277 9.75 -13.19 -15.23
C SER A 277 8.98 -12.43 -16.32
N LYS A 278 9.64 -12.12 -17.43
CA LYS A 278 8.97 -11.51 -18.60
C LYS A 278 7.78 -12.33 -19.14
N ASN A 279 7.74 -13.64 -18.88
CA ASN A 279 6.71 -14.54 -19.43
C ASN A 279 5.38 -14.47 -18.65
N ASP A 280 5.41 -13.90 -17.44
CA ASP A 280 4.21 -13.67 -16.61
C ASP A 280 3.41 -12.44 -17.08
N PHE A 281 3.93 -11.73 -18.08
CA PHE A 281 3.30 -10.57 -18.70
C PHE A 281 2.96 -10.86 -20.16
N THR A 282 1.92 -10.21 -20.67
CA THR A 282 1.60 -10.30 -22.09
C THR A 282 2.72 -9.67 -22.93
N PRO A 283 2.97 -10.16 -24.17
CA PRO A 283 4.00 -9.60 -25.04
C PRO A 283 3.85 -8.10 -25.28
N GLN A 284 2.61 -7.59 -25.33
CA GLN A 284 2.33 -6.17 -25.49
C GLN A 284 2.75 -5.36 -24.26
N ILE A 285 2.43 -5.83 -23.05
CA ILE A 285 2.84 -5.17 -21.81
C ILE A 285 4.37 -5.16 -21.70
N TYR A 286 5.02 -6.30 -21.95
CA TYR A 286 6.48 -6.38 -21.98
C TYR A 286 7.10 -5.34 -22.94
N ARG A 287 6.60 -5.22 -24.18
CA ARG A 287 7.07 -4.22 -25.14
C ARG A 287 6.83 -2.79 -24.67
N LEU A 288 5.64 -2.48 -24.15
CA LEU A 288 5.33 -1.13 -23.66
C LEU A 288 6.32 -0.67 -22.59
N PHE A 289 6.67 -1.55 -21.64
CA PHE A 289 7.64 -1.21 -20.60
C PHE A 289 9.08 -1.14 -21.12
N THR A 290 9.49 -2.02 -22.05
CA THR A 290 10.88 -2.10 -22.56
C THR A 290 11.20 -1.17 -23.74
N GLU A 291 10.18 -0.62 -24.41
CA GLU A 291 10.31 0.23 -25.60
C GLU A 291 9.77 1.65 -25.40
N ARG A 292 8.80 1.86 -24.50
CA ARG A 292 8.13 3.17 -24.35
C ARG A 292 8.23 3.76 -22.96
N LEU A 293 7.71 3.08 -21.94
CA LEU A 293 7.49 3.69 -20.61
C LEU A 293 8.80 4.04 -19.87
N TYR A 294 9.88 3.27 -20.06
CA TYR A 294 11.20 3.58 -19.49
C TYR A 294 11.81 4.87 -20.06
N GLN A 295 11.34 5.33 -21.20
CA GLN A 295 11.80 6.55 -21.87
C GLN A 295 10.65 7.53 -22.11
N ASP A 296 9.58 7.43 -21.31
CA ASP A 296 8.48 8.38 -21.35
C ASP A 296 8.98 9.80 -21.09
N GLU A 297 8.36 10.79 -21.72
CA GLU A 297 8.66 12.20 -21.50
C GLU A 297 8.57 12.59 -20.01
N TRP A 298 7.66 11.95 -19.27
CA TRP A 298 7.44 12.25 -17.86
C TRP A 298 8.21 11.33 -16.91
N GLY A 299 9.03 11.95 -16.05
CA GLY A 299 9.82 11.25 -15.04
C GLY A 299 8.99 10.36 -14.13
N ASP A 300 7.78 10.78 -13.72
CA ASP A 300 6.91 9.97 -12.86
C ASP A 300 6.55 8.61 -13.50
N VAL A 301 6.33 8.59 -14.81
CA VAL A 301 6.07 7.36 -15.57
C VAL A 301 7.32 6.49 -15.60
N ARG A 302 8.48 7.08 -15.93
CA ARG A 302 9.77 6.36 -15.96
C ARG A 302 10.12 5.73 -14.61
N ALA A 303 9.90 6.47 -13.52
CA ALA A 303 10.15 6.00 -12.16
C ALA A 303 9.29 4.79 -11.78
N ARG A 304 8.00 4.80 -12.13
CA ARG A 304 7.11 3.63 -11.90
C ARG A 304 7.42 2.48 -12.84
N ALA A 305 7.82 2.76 -14.08
CA ALA A 305 8.24 1.76 -15.04
C ALA A 305 9.48 0.98 -14.58
N ALA A 306 10.44 1.65 -13.92
CA ALA A 306 11.62 1.02 -13.34
C ALA A 306 11.24 -0.15 -12.41
N MET A 307 10.24 0.06 -11.55
CA MET A 307 9.82 -0.95 -10.57
C MET A 307 9.21 -2.18 -11.25
N VAL A 308 8.45 -2.02 -12.35
CA VAL A 308 7.89 -3.15 -13.11
C VAL A 308 8.98 -3.87 -13.92
N LEU A 309 9.87 -3.13 -14.59
CA LEU A 309 10.99 -3.69 -15.36
C LEU A 309 11.87 -4.63 -14.54
N ALA A 310 12.04 -4.34 -13.25
CA ALA A 310 12.82 -5.17 -12.34
C ALA A 310 12.24 -6.59 -12.14
N HIS A 311 10.98 -6.82 -12.52
CA HIS A 311 10.32 -8.13 -12.45
C HIS A 311 10.37 -8.92 -13.76
N PHE A 312 10.93 -8.37 -14.84
CA PHE A 312 11.09 -9.12 -16.09
C PHE A 312 12.30 -10.06 -16.08
N HIS A 313 13.32 -9.73 -15.27
CA HIS A 313 14.52 -10.55 -15.07
C HIS A 313 15.20 -11.00 -16.36
N ASP A 314 15.36 -10.08 -17.32
CA ASP A 314 16.02 -10.35 -18.57
C ASP A 314 17.05 -9.27 -18.95
N SER A 315 17.86 -9.57 -19.97
CA SER A 315 18.92 -8.65 -20.43
C SER A 315 18.35 -7.31 -20.93
N PRO A 316 17.29 -7.26 -21.77
CA PRO A 316 16.66 -6.01 -22.15
C PRO A 316 16.20 -5.15 -20.96
N SER A 317 15.49 -5.72 -19.98
CA SER A 317 15.05 -4.94 -18.81
C SER A 317 16.23 -4.44 -17.99
N THR A 318 17.27 -5.25 -17.83
CA THR A 318 18.52 -4.86 -17.14
C THR A 318 19.18 -3.66 -17.81
N THR A 319 19.29 -3.67 -19.14
CA THR A 319 19.82 -2.53 -19.91
C THR A 319 18.95 -1.27 -19.74
N ARG A 320 17.62 -1.41 -19.68
CA ARG A 320 16.72 -0.26 -19.44
C ARG A 320 16.88 0.30 -18.03
N LEU A 321 16.99 -0.57 -17.03
CA LEU A 321 17.23 -0.18 -15.64
C LEU A 321 18.58 0.54 -15.48
N GLU A 322 19.63 0.07 -16.15
CA GLU A 322 20.93 0.74 -16.15
C GLU A 322 20.87 2.16 -16.76
N LYS A 323 20.05 2.35 -17.80
CA LYS A 323 19.78 3.68 -18.36
C LYS A 323 19.03 4.57 -17.36
N LEU A 324 18.03 4.02 -16.65
CA LEU A 324 17.25 4.76 -15.65
C LEU A 324 18.08 5.16 -14.41
N LEU A 325 19.13 4.40 -14.06
CA LEU A 325 20.12 4.81 -13.05
C LEU A 325 20.84 6.11 -13.46
N GLN A 326 20.86 6.46 -14.74
CA GLN A 326 21.52 7.63 -15.32
C GLN A 326 20.53 8.73 -15.73
N ASP A 327 19.26 8.61 -15.34
CA ASP A 327 18.22 9.56 -15.71
C ASP A 327 18.51 10.99 -15.19
N GLU A 328 18.09 12.01 -15.95
CA GLU A 328 18.25 13.41 -15.56
C GLU A 328 17.49 13.74 -14.26
N VAL A 329 16.36 13.08 -14.03
CA VAL A 329 15.47 13.34 -12.90
C VAL A 329 15.86 12.48 -11.69
N TRP A 330 16.15 13.13 -10.57
CA TRP A 330 16.67 12.46 -9.36
C TRP A 330 15.74 11.36 -8.83
N PHE A 331 14.42 11.55 -8.87
CA PHE A 331 13.50 10.54 -8.35
C PHE A 331 13.39 9.33 -9.28
N VAL A 332 13.66 9.48 -10.58
CA VAL A 332 13.77 8.32 -11.49
C VAL A 332 14.99 7.49 -11.11
N ARG A 333 16.14 8.14 -10.87
CA ARG A 333 17.35 7.45 -10.38
C ARG A 333 17.12 6.75 -9.04
N LEU A 334 16.43 7.42 -8.10
CA LEU A 334 16.02 6.85 -6.82
C LEU A 334 15.23 5.55 -7.00
N HIS A 335 14.20 5.58 -7.84
CA HIS A 335 13.36 4.42 -8.10
C HIS A 335 14.12 3.32 -8.85
N ALA A 336 15.00 3.67 -9.80
CA ALA A 336 15.88 2.73 -10.48
C ALA A 336 16.82 2.00 -9.51
N CYS A 337 17.46 2.72 -8.57
CA CYS A 337 18.26 2.08 -7.51
C CYS A 337 17.42 1.08 -6.70
N ARG A 338 16.24 1.50 -6.22
CA ARG A 338 15.34 0.63 -5.45
C ARG A 338 14.89 -0.60 -6.22
N ALA A 339 14.61 -0.45 -7.52
CA ALA A 339 14.15 -1.53 -8.38
C ALA A 339 15.21 -2.62 -8.55
N VAL A 340 16.50 -2.26 -8.62
CA VAL A 340 17.61 -3.21 -8.84
C VAL A 340 18.18 -3.79 -7.54
N ALA A 341 17.47 -3.67 -6.42
CA ALA A 341 17.96 -4.04 -5.09
C ALA A 341 17.90 -5.54 -4.78
N SER A 342 18.55 -6.35 -5.61
CA SER A 342 18.69 -7.80 -5.45
C SER A 342 19.99 -8.33 -6.07
N LYS A 343 20.41 -9.53 -5.67
CA LYS A 343 21.61 -10.19 -6.23
C LYS A 343 21.53 -10.46 -7.73
N PHE A 344 20.33 -10.55 -8.29
CA PHE A 344 20.14 -10.75 -9.74
C PHE A 344 20.78 -9.61 -10.56
N TYR A 345 20.70 -8.39 -10.05
CA TYR A 345 21.22 -7.19 -10.71
C TYR A 345 22.67 -6.86 -10.36
N LEU A 346 23.42 -7.81 -9.78
CA LEU A 346 24.84 -7.65 -9.50
C LEU A 346 25.67 -7.18 -10.71
N PRO A 347 25.43 -7.63 -11.95
CA PRO A 347 26.19 -7.16 -13.12
C PRO A 347 26.15 -5.64 -13.34
N ILE A 348 25.10 -4.95 -12.88
CA ILE A 348 24.97 -3.50 -12.98
C ILE A 348 25.32 -2.76 -11.68
N ALA A 349 25.91 -3.44 -10.69
CA ALA A 349 26.40 -2.83 -9.45
C ALA A 349 27.35 -1.63 -9.69
N PRO A 350 28.25 -1.62 -10.69
CA PRO A 350 29.07 -0.44 -10.96
C PRO A 350 28.24 0.81 -11.33
N ALA A 351 27.10 0.63 -12.00
CA ALA A 351 26.20 1.75 -12.30
C ALA A 351 25.50 2.28 -11.05
N VAL A 352 25.14 1.40 -10.12
CA VAL A 352 24.60 1.78 -8.79
C VAL A 352 25.68 2.47 -7.95
N ALA A 353 26.93 2.01 -7.99
CA ALA A 353 28.04 2.63 -7.26
C ALA A 353 28.26 4.10 -7.65
N ARG A 354 28.10 4.45 -8.93
CA ARG A 354 28.13 5.85 -9.40
C ARG A 354 27.02 6.72 -8.81
N ARG A 355 26.02 6.15 -8.13
CA ARG A 355 24.94 6.88 -7.44
C ARG A 355 25.20 7.09 -5.96
N ILE A 356 26.24 6.49 -5.38
CA ILE A 356 26.68 6.79 -4.00
C ILE A 356 27.06 8.28 -3.86
N SER A 357 27.56 8.92 -4.92
CA SER A 357 27.90 10.34 -4.95
C SER A 357 26.86 11.18 -5.72
N ASP A 358 25.61 10.72 -5.80
CA ASP A 358 24.55 11.48 -6.47
C ASP A 358 24.34 12.84 -5.80
N THR A 359 24.00 13.85 -6.61
CA THR A 359 23.61 15.19 -6.13
C THR A 359 22.49 15.16 -5.09
N HIS A 360 21.53 14.24 -5.23
CA HIS A 360 20.38 14.16 -4.36
C HIS A 360 20.57 13.10 -3.29
N TRP A 361 20.42 13.48 -2.02
CA TRP A 361 20.71 12.62 -0.87
C TRP A 361 19.90 11.33 -0.81
N LEU A 362 18.60 11.37 -1.15
CA LEU A 362 17.77 10.16 -1.23
C LEU A 362 18.32 9.12 -2.23
N VAL A 363 18.95 9.57 -3.32
CA VAL A 363 19.54 8.67 -4.32
C VAL A 363 20.80 8.02 -3.76
N ARG A 364 21.63 8.77 -3.02
CA ARG A 364 22.82 8.22 -2.33
C ARG A 364 22.44 7.14 -1.33
N GLU A 365 21.45 7.43 -0.46
CA GLU A 365 20.91 6.47 0.50
C GLU A 365 20.41 5.20 -0.20
N ALA A 366 19.63 5.35 -1.27
CA ALA A 366 19.11 4.22 -2.02
C ALA A 366 20.22 3.41 -2.71
N ALA A 367 21.22 4.06 -3.30
CA ALA A 367 22.35 3.41 -3.96
C ALA A 367 23.16 2.55 -2.97
N THR A 368 23.52 3.11 -1.82
CA THR A 368 24.23 2.39 -0.76
C THR A 368 23.42 1.17 -0.32
N ARG A 369 22.14 1.33 0.04
CA ARG A 369 21.28 0.21 0.46
C ARG A 369 21.10 -0.86 -0.61
N THR A 370 21.03 -0.45 -1.88
CA THR A 370 20.90 -1.35 -3.02
C THR A 370 22.14 -2.23 -3.14
N LEU A 371 23.33 -1.63 -3.05
CA LEU A 371 24.60 -2.36 -3.06
C LEU A 371 24.72 -3.31 -1.85
N CYS A 372 24.25 -2.92 -0.67
CA CYS A 372 24.18 -3.83 0.48
C CYS A 372 23.35 -5.09 0.16
N LYS A 373 22.17 -4.91 -0.47
CA LYS A 373 21.28 -6.01 -0.85
C LYS A 373 21.83 -6.89 -1.99
N MET A 374 22.79 -6.38 -2.76
CA MET A 374 23.51 -7.15 -3.78
C MET A 374 24.56 -8.10 -3.18
N GLY A 375 24.84 -8.02 -1.87
CA GLY A 375 25.78 -8.89 -1.17
C GLY A 375 27.21 -8.35 -1.14
N GLU A 376 28.16 -9.22 -0.83
CA GLU A 376 29.58 -8.87 -0.63
C GLU A 376 30.18 -8.05 -1.79
N PRO A 377 30.01 -8.41 -3.08
CA PRO A 377 30.62 -7.60 -4.14
C PRO A 377 29.97 -6.22 -4.28
N GLY A 378 28.71 -6.05 -3.84
CA GLY A 378 28.10 -4.73 -3.70
C GLY A 378 28.71 -3.92 -2.56
N VAL A 379 28.99 -4.56 -1.42
CA VAL A 379 29.69 -3.95 -0.28
C VAL A 379 31.10 -3.51 -0.66
N GLU A 380 31.81 -4.26 -1.51
CA GLU A 380 33.10 -3.84 -2.06
C GLU A 380 33.02 -2.50 -2.80
N HIS A 381 31.96 -2.27 -3.59
CA HIS A 381 31.75 -0.98 -4.24
C HIS A 381 31.55 0.16 -3.24
N ILE A 382 30.84 -0.09 -2.13
CA ILE A 382 30.65 0.92 -1.08
C ILE A 382 32.00 1.29 -0.45
N ILE A 383 32.82 0.29 -0.11
CA ILE A 383 34.11 0.51 0.56
C ILE A 383 35.10 1.17 -0.38
N HIS A 384 35.16 0.73 -1.64
CA HIS A 384 35.96 1.42 -2.65
C HIS A 384 35.55 2.89 -2.78
N SER A 385 34.25 3.17 -2.81
CA SER A 385 33.72 4.55 -2.87
C SER A 385 34.10 5.36 -1.62
N PHE A 386 33.95 4.78 -0.43
CA PHE A 386 34.31 5.41 0.85
C PHE A 386 35.79 5.79 0.93
N LEU A 387 36.67 4.96 0.37
CA LEU A 387 38.11 5.18 0.37
C LEU A 387 38.59 6.15 -0.71
N THR A 388 37.80 6.40 -1.76
CA THR A 388 38.22 7.18 -2.94
C THR A 388 37.54 8.54 -3.05
N ILE A 389 36.29 8.68 -2.59
CA ILE A 389 35.52 9.93 -2.70
C ILE A 389 36.11 10.98 -1.76
N PRO A 390 36.40 12.21 -2.24
CA PRO A 390 36.91 13.29 -1.40
C PRO A 390 35.82 14.08 -0.65
N ASP A 391 34.58 14.07 -1.16
CA ASP A 391 33.47 14.87 -0.62
C ASP A 391 33.07 14.40 0.79
N HIS A 392 33.31 15.26 1.79
CA HIS A 392 33.03 14.98 3.20
C HIS A 392 31.56 14.64 3.46
N TYR A 393 30.62 15.34 2.82
CA TYR A 393 29.20 15.14 3.07
C TYR A 393 28.72 13.79 2.53
N VAL A 394 29.24 13.37 1.37
CA VAL A 394 28.98 12.03 0.83
C VAL A 394 29.56 10.97 1.75
N LEU A 395 30.77 11.18 2.28
CA LEU A 395 31.43 10.25 3.20
C LEU A 395 30.67 10.09 4.52
N GLU A 396 30.16 11.17 5.10
CA GLU A 396 29.36 11.09 6.32
C GLU A 396 28.12 10.22 6.14
N GLN A 397 27.41 10.38 5.04
CA GLN A 397 26.23 9.57 4.74
C GLN A 397 26.56 8.10 4.49
N ILE A 398 27.65 7.83 3.78
CA ILE A 398 28.13 6.44 3.63
C ILE A 398 28.43 5.86 5.02
N CYS A 399 29.11 6.62 5.88
CA CYS A 399 29.47 6.18 7.23
C CYS A 399 28.24 5.87 8.08
N GLU A 400 27.22 6.74 8.04
CA GLU A 400 25.93 6.52 8.70
C GLU A 400 25.23 5.24 8.20
N GLU A 401 25.17 5.01 6.89
CA GLU A 401 24.56 3.79 6.34
C GLU A 401 25.40 2.54 6.63
N LEU A 402 26.74 2.61 6.61
CA LEU A 402 27.62 1.51 7.03
C LEU A 402 27.37 1.10 8.48
N GLN A 403 27.15 2.07 9.36
CA GLN A 403 26.80 1.83 10.76
C GLN A 403 25.38 1.24 10.88
N ARG A 404 24.38 1.89 10.26
CA ARG A 404 22.96 1.50 10.35
C ARG A 404 22.68 0.10 9.79
N SER A 405 23.39 -0.28 8.73
CA SER A 405 23.24 -1.58 8.07
C SER A 405 24.05 -2.71 8.73
N GLY A 406 24.87 -2.40 9.75
CA GLY A 406 25.78 -3.38 10.37
C GLY A 406 26.96 -3.79 9.48
N ILE A 407 27.13 -3.17 8.31
CA ILE A 407 28.24 -3.49 7.41
C ILE A 407 29.58 -3.15 8.07
N LEU A 408 29.65 -2.03 8.79
CA LEU A 408 30.87 -1.67 9.51
C LEU A 408 31.28 -2.80 10.47
N PHE A 409 30.33 -3.38 11.21
CA PHE A 409 30.60 -4.52 12.08
C PHE A 409 31.16 -5.72 11.29
N ASN A 410 30.54 -6.06 10.16
CA ASN A 410 30.97 -7.18 9.32
C ASN A 410 32.37 -6.99 8.75
N ILE A 411 32.71 -5.77 8.28
CA ILE A 411 34.05 -5.44 7.78
C ILE A 411 35.09 -5.58 8.90
N LEU A 412 34.79 -5.06 10.09
CA LEU A 412 35.74 -5.03 11.19
C LEU A 412 36.00 -6.44 11.77
N HIS A 413 35.02 -7.35 11.74
CA HIS A 413 35.18 -8.71 12.30
C HIS A 413 35.86 -9.72 11.36
N SER A 414 36.09 -9.38 10.09
CA SER A 414 36.72 -10.26 9.10
C SER A 414 38.22 -9.98 8.95
N VAL A 415 39.02 -10.20 10.01
CA VAL A 415 40.48 -10.12 9.93
C VAL A 415 41.02 -11.55 9.77
N SER A 416 41.32 -11.96 8.52
CA SER A 416 41.90 -13.29 8.25
C SER A 416 43.23 -13.27 7.50
N ASP A 417 43.49 -12.21 6.72
CA ASP A 417 44.73 -12.04 5.97
C ASP A 417 45.26 -10.58 6.03
N GLU A 418 46.50 -10.37 5.59
CA GLU A 418 47.14 -9.04 5.62
C GLU A 418 46.44 -8.05 4.68
N GLN A 419 45.81 -8.53 3.60
CA GLN A 419 45.10 -7.66 2.65
C GLN A 419 43.83 -7.07 3.30
N GLN A 420 43.06 -7.90 4.02
CA GLN A 420 41.91 -7.51 4.82
C GLN A 420 42.32 -6.62 5.97
N ARG A 421 43.44 -6.93 6.65
CA ARG A 421 44.01 -6.10 7.70
C ARG A 421 44.30 -4.69 7.19
N GLN A 422 44.98 -4.56 6.06
CA GLN A 422 45.30 -3.26 5.46
C GLN A 422 44.03 -2.53 4.98
N ARG A 423 43.06 -3.26 4.44
CA ARG A 423 41.77 -2.71 4.03
C ARG A 423 40.99 -2.13 5.22
N ILE A 424 40.90 -2.87 6.32
CA ILE A 424 40.25 -2.42 7.55
C ILE A 424 40.98 -1.19 8.10
N LEU A 425 42.32 -1.23 8.13
CA LEU A 425 43.12 -0.07 8.55
C LEU A 425 42.80 1.19 7.74
N ASN A 426 42.69 1.08 6.42
CA ASN A 426 42.34 2.21 5.56
C ASN A 426 40.95 2.77 5.87
N VAL A 427 39.97 1.88 6.15
CA VAL A 427 38.62 2.29 6.57
C VAL A 427 38.66 3.00 7.92
N VAL A 428 39.40 2.47 8.90
CA VAL A 428 39.54 3.07 10.23
C VAL A 428 40.21 4.44 10.14
N ILE A 429 41.33 4.57 9.42
CA ILE A 429 42.00 5.86 9.19
C ILE A 429 41.04 6.86 8.57
N ARG A 430 40.26 6.44 7.57
CA ARG A 430 39.27 7.31 6.92
C ARG A 430 38.18 7.74 7.90
N MET A 431 37.68 6.86 8.74
CA MET A 431 36.72 7.21 9.80
C MET A 431 37.30 8.15 10.84
N THR A 432 38.57 7.95 11.23
CA THR A 432 39.30 8.86 12.12
C THR A 432 39.43 10.26 11.51
N SER A 433 39.68 10.37 10.21
CA SER A 433 39.72 11.67 9.51
C SER A 433 38.37 12.38 9.42
N LEU A 434 37.26 11.64 9.56
CA LEU A 434 35.88 12.17 9.60
C LEU A 434 35.40 12.42 11.03
N GLU A 435 36.31 12.39 12.01
CA GLU A 435 36.01 12.57 13.44
C GLU A 435 34.97 11.59 14.00
N LYS A 436 34.80 10.41 13.38
CA LYS A 436 33.90 9.35 13.86
C LYS A 436 34.55 8.48 14.96
N VAL A 437 35.28 9.11 15.87
CA VAL A 437 36.13 8.46 16.88
C VAL A 437 35.29 7.71 17.91
N SER A 438 34.12 8.24 18.29
CA SER A 438 33.23 7.62 19.28
C SER A 438 32.76 6.22 18.84
N ILE A 439 32.54 6.03 17.53
CA ILE A 439 32.19 4.71 16.96
C ILE A 439 33.38 3.77 17.08
N LEU A 440 34.58 4.19 16.65
CA LEU A 440 35.80 3.38 16.72
C LEU A 440 36.13 3.00 18.18
N ARG A 441 35.95 3.92 19.12
CA ARG A 441 36.07 3.69 20.56
C ARG A 441 35.13 2.59 21.02
N SER A 442 33.87 2.59 20.59
CA SER A 442 32.92 1.54 20.97
C SER A 442 33.37 0.14 20.54
N TYR A 443 33.99 0.01 19.36
CA TYR A 443 34.57 -1.26 18.90
C TYR A 443 35.84 -1.64 19.66
N LEU A 444 36.70 -0.66 19.98
CA LEU A 444 37.93 -0.91 20.74
C LEU A 444 37.64 -1.44 22.15
N LEU A 445 36.57 -0.95 22.79
CA LEU A 445 36.13 -1.38 24.12
C LEU A 445 35.29 -2.66 24.13
N ALA A 446 34.80 -3.09 22.97
CA ALA A 446 34.03 -4.32 22.83
C ALA A 446 34.93 -5.57 22.99
N PRO A 447 34.36 -6.74 23.31
CA PRO A 447 35.10 -8.01 23.40
C PRO A 447 35.42 -8.56 22.00
N VAL A 448 36.21 -7.81 21.22
CA VAL A 448 36.69 -8.19 19.88
C VAL A 448 38.11 -8.75 19.93
N SER A 449 38.56 -9.35 18.82
CA SER A 449 39.89 -9.97 18.74
C SER A 449 41.02 -8.95 18.98
N PRO A 450 42.12 -9.36 19.63
CA PRO A 450 43.29 -8.50 19.82
C PRO A 450 43.82 -7.92 18.50
N ASP A 451 43.80 -8.71 17.41
CA ASP A 451 44.24 -8.25 16.08
C ASP A 451 43.43 -7.07 15.57
N LEU A 452 42.09 -7.11 15.72
CA LEU A 452 41.25 -5.97 15.36
C LEU A 452 41.54 -4.75 16.24
N LYS A 453 41.74 -4.95 17.55
CA LYS A 453 42.11 -3.85 18.46
C LYS A 453 43.41 -3.19 18.04
N LEU A 454 44.42 -3.96 17.63
CA LEU A 454 45.68 -3.43 17.13
C LEU A 454 45.49 -2.60 15.85
N VAL A 455 44.62 -3.02 14.94
CA VAL A 455 44.28 -2.24 13.73
C VAL A 455 43.55 -0.94 14.10
N LEU A 456 42.60 -1.00 15.03
CA LEU A 456 41.88 0.18 15.54
C LEU A 456 42.84 1.19 16.19
N ILE A 457 43.77 0.72 17.03
CA ILE A 457 44.82 1.54 17.64
C ILE A 457 45.69 2.19 16.58
N GLN A 458 46.13 1.42 15.58
CA GLN A 458 46.96 1.93 14.49
C GLN A 458 46.23 3.01 13.68
N GLY A 459 44.93 2.84 13.41
CA GLY A 459 44.12 3.83 12.72
C GLY A 459 43.87 5.09 13.56
N LEU A 460 43.54 4.96 14.84
CA LEU A 460 43.37 6.10 15.76
C LEU A 460 44.67 6.91 15.92
N ALA A 461 45.83 6.26 15.89
CA ALA A 461 47.14 6.92 15.96
C ALA A 461 47.47 7.80 14.74
N SER A 462 46.65 7.76 13.68
CA SER A 462 46.78 8.64 12.51
C SER A 462 46.34 10.08 12.79
N SER A 463 45.56 10.32 13.86
CA SER A 463 45.08 11.65 14.26
C SER A 463 45.62 12.03 15.65
N ILE A 464 45.83 13.33 15.86
CA ILE A 464 46.22 13.91 17.16
C ILE A 464 45.04 14.57 17.89
N SER A 465 43.80 14.29 17.47
CA SER A 465 42.61 14.82 18.15
C SER A 465 42.55 14.37 19.62
N ALA A 466 42.03 15.23 20.49
CA ALA A 466 41.90 14.94 21.92
C ALA A 466 41.10 13.65 22.18
N GLU A 467 40.01 13.43 21.44
CA GLU A 467 39.19 12.22 21.57
C GLU A 467 39.96 10.94 21.20
N CYS A 468 40.85 11.00 20.19
CA CYS A 468 41.73 9.88 19.85
C CYS A 468 42.74 9.59 20.97
N LEU A 469 43.38 10.63 21.51
CA LEU A 469 44.35 10.48 22.60
C LEU A 469 43.71 9.93 23.87
N GLU A 470 42.54 10.45 24.26
CA GLU A 470 41.77 9.92 25.41
C GLU A 470 41.36 8.46 25.20
N THR A 471 40.94 8.10 23.98
CA THR A 471 40.58 6.72 23.63
C THR A 471 41.77 5.77 23.73
N LEU A 472 42.94 6.19 23.23
CA LEU A 472 44.18 5.40 23.32
C LEU A 472 44.68 5.26 24.76
N GLN A 473 44.64 6.34 25.55
CA GLN A 473 44.99 6.30 26.97
C GLN A 473 44.09 5.31 27.74
N HIS A 474 42.77 5.41 27.54
CA HIS A 474 41.83 4.52 28.21
C HIS A 474 42.07 3.05 27.87
N CYS A 475 42.37 2.74 26.60
CA CYS A 475 42.72 1.39 26.17
C CYS A 475 44.05 0.92 26.81
N ALA A 476 45.06 1.78 26.86
CA ALA A 476 46.34 1.49 27.51
C ALA A 476 46.20 1.13 29.00
N GLU A 477 45.27 1.78 29.71
CA GLU A 477 45.04 1.57 31.14
C GLU A 477 44.18 0.34 31.45
N LYS A 478 43.16 0.07 30.63
CA LYS A 478 42.06 -0.85 31.00
C LYS A 478 41.92 -2.10 30.15
N ASP A 479 42.58 -2.21 28.99
CA ASP A 479 42.41 -3.38 28.13
C ASP A 479 42.94 -4.66 28.81
N PRO A 480 42.22 -5.80 28.78
CA PRO A 480 42.70 -7.03 29.40
C PRO A 480 43.98 -7.60 28.75
N ASP A 481 44.20 -7.35 27.45
CA ASP A 481 45.34 -7.91 26.72
C ASP A 481 46.61 -7.04 26.87
N PRO A 482 47.72 -7.58 27.42
CA PRO A 482 48.97 -6.83 27.58
C PRO A 482 49.57 -6.30 26.27
N MET A 483 49.42 -7.02 25.16
CA MET A 483 49.94 -6.58 23.86
C MET A 483 49.16 -5.37 23.35
N VAL A 484 47.84 -5.39 23.51
CA VAL A 484 46.96 -4.28 23.14
C VAL A 484 47.27 -3.05 24.01
N ARG A 485 47.43 -3.22 25.33
CA ARG A 485 47.83 -2.12 26.24
C ARG A 485 49.16 -1.48 25.82
N GLY A 486 50.16 -2.31 25.51
CA GLY A 486 51.48 -1.83 25.09
C GLY A 486 51.42 -1.04 23.78
N ALA A 487 50.67 -1.53 22.79
CA ALA A 487 50.47 -0.84 21.52
C ALA A 487 49.72 0.49 21.69
N ALA A 488 48.66 0.51 22.51
CA ALA A 488 47.90 1.71 22.82
C ALA A 488 48.74 2.78 23.54
N LEU A 489 49.57 2.37 24.51
CA LEU A 489 50.47 3.28 25.23
C LEU A 489 51.50 3.91 24.28
N ALA A 490 52.13 3.10 23.42
CA ALA A 490 53.09 3.59 22.44
C ALA A 490 52.45 4.56 21.44
N ALA A 491 51.24 4.25 20.97
CA ALA A 491 50.46 5.13 20.10
C ALA A 491 50.10 6.45 20.79
N PHE A 492 49.65 6.41 22.05
CA PHE A 492 49.32 7.58 22.86
C PHE A 492 50.53 8.49 23.08
N GLN A 493 51.67 7.94 23.53
CA GLN A 493 52.90 8.71 23.75
C GLN A 493 53.41 9.38 22.47
N LYS A 494 53.35 8.66 21.35
CA LYS A 494 53.73 9.20 20.04
C LYS A 494 52.78 10.31 19.59
N GLY A 495 51.48 10.16 19.81
CA GLY A 495 50.48 11.18 19.53
C GLY A 495 50.68 12.44 20.39
N LEU A 496 50.93 12.27 21.69
CA LEU A 496 51.20 13.37 22.62
C LEU A 496 52.46 14.16 22.21
N ALA A 497 53.54 13.47 21.86
CA ALA A 497 54.78 14.10 21.40
C ALA A 497 54.58 14.94 20.12
N ARG A 498 53.73 14.47 19.20
CA ARG A 498 53.35 15.24 17.99
C ARG A 498 52.51 16.46 18.34
N ALA A 499 51.51 16.30 19.21
CA ALA A 499 50.66 17.41 19.65
C ALA A 499 51.45 18.51 20.38
N THR A 500 52.47 18.15 21.16
CA THR A 500 53.37 19.11 21.82
C THR A 500 54.31 19.83 20.85
N ALA A 501 54.65 19.21 19.72
CA ALA A 501 55.51 19.81 18.70
C ALA A 501 54.77 20.79 17.76
N ASP A 502 53.46 20.62 17.59
CA ASP A 502 52.59 21.51 16.79
C ASP A 502 52.08 22.74 17.56
N MET A 503 52.38 22.87 18.86
CA MET A 503 52.08 24.09 19.60
C MET A 503 53.00 25.22 19.11
N PRO A 504 52.48 26.37 18.65
CA PRO A 504 53.34 27.48 18.27
C PRO A 504 54.18 27.87 19.48
N VAL A 505 55.50 27.95 19.27
CA VAL A 505 56.40 28.59 20.22
C VAL A 505 55.88 30.01 20.39
N VAL A 506 55.18 30.27 21.49
CA VAL A 506 54.88 31.63 21.91
C VAL A 506 56.23 32.21 22.35
N GLU A 507 56.98 32.76 21.40
CA GLU A 507 58.05 33.71 21.72
C GLU A 507 57.36 34.95 22.32
N GLY A 508 57.27 34.95 23.64
CA GLY A 508 56.74 36.05 24.44
C GLY A 508 57.77 36.48 25.48
N ASN A 509 58.58 37.47 25.06
CA ASN A 509 59.34 38.50 25.79
C ASN A 509 59.61 38.34 27.30
#